data_AF-A0A821CH33-F1
#
_entry.id   AF-A0A821CH33-F1
#
_cell.length_a   1.000
_cell.length_b   1.000
_cell.length_c   1.000
_cell.angle_alpha   90.00
_cell.angle_beta   90.00
_cell.angle_gamma   90.00
#
_symmetry.space_group_name_H-M   'P 1'
#
loop_
_entity.id
_entity.type
_entity.pdbx_description
1 polymer ?
#
loop_
_entity_poly.entity_id
_entity_poly.type
_entity_poly.pdbx_seq_one_letter_code
_entity_poly.pdbx_strand_id
1 'polypeptide(L)'
;SNTDVLKILDKQHANEAADNQSYLIEIIRTIVFLARQGVAFRGRYENDESLNRGNFLELLELRSIDNPLITKHLKKLKFTDYKTQNEIIDLVRQEVSNGILNNSERSKYFSVMVDETTDITTVLIKIP
;
A
#
# COMPACT_ATOMS: atom_id res chain seq x y z
N SER A 1 34.05 24.80 12.62
CA SER A 1 33.84 25.83 11.57
C SER A 1 32.39 25.77 11.13
N ASN A 2 31.76 26.87 10.68
CA ASN A 2 30.36 26.86 10.17
C ASN A 2 30.17 25.80 9.05
N THR A 3 31.21 25.59 8.24
CA THR A 3 31.31 24.55 7.21
C THR A 3 31.17 23.11 7.72
N ASP A 4 31.57 22.81 8.96
CA ASP A 4 31.45 21.46 9.54
C ASP A 4 30.01 21.18 9.97
N VAL A 5 29.30 22.21 10.46
CA VAL A 5 27.88 22.10 10.83
C VAL A 5 27.02 21.86 9.59
N LEU A 6 27.27 22.59 8.50
CA LEU A 6 26.58 22.40 7.21
C LEU A 6 26.75 20.97 6.68
N LYS A 7 27.99 20.44 6.68
CA LYS A 7 28.27 19.06 6.24
C LYS A 7 27.56 18.00 7.08
N ILE A 8 27.40 18.23 8.39
CA ILE A 8 26.69 17.32 9.29
C ILE A 8 25.19 17.34 8.97
N LEU A 9 24.61 18.52 8.74
CA LEU A 9 23.20 18.68 8.37
C LEU A 9 22.89 18.00 7.03
N ASP A 10 23.73 18.21 6.01
CA ASP A 10 23.55 17.58 4.69
C ASP A 10 23.56 16.05 4.80
N LYS A 11 24.49 15.51 5.61
CA LYS A 11 24.57 14.07 5.87
C LYS A 11 23.34 13.55 6.61
N GLN A 12 22.80 14.32 7.57
CA GLN A 12 21.58 13.95 8.27
C GLN A 12 20.38 13.91 7.31
N HIS A 13 20.21 14.92 6.46
CA HIS A 13 19.13 14.94 5.46
C HIS A 13 19.22 13.76 4.48
N ALA A 14 20.42 13.42 4.01
CA ALA A 14 20.63 12.26 3.14
C ALA A 14 20.25 10.94 3.82
N ASN A 15 20.60 10.78 5.11
CA ASN A 15 20.24 9.60 5.88
C ASN A 15 18.72 9.51 6.11
N GLU A 16 18.05 10.62 6.40
CA GLU A 16 16.60 10.66 6.56
C GLU A 16 15.88 10.29 5.25
N ALA A 17 16.37 10.78 4.11
CA ALA A 17 15.82 10.42 2.80
C ALA A 17 15.94 8.91 2.52
N ALA A 18 17.09 8.31 2.81
CA ALA A 18 17.32 6.88 2.64
C ALA A 18 16.42 6.03 3.58
N ASP A 19 16.25 6.47 4.83
CA ASP A 19 15.34 5.83 5.78
C ASP A 19 13.87 5.92 5.32
N ASN A 20 13.45 7.10 4.85
CA ASN A 20 12.10 7.30 4.33
C ASN A 20 11.84 6.45 3.09
N GLN A 21 12.82 6.31 2.20
CA GLN A 21 12.74 5.43 1.03
C GLN A 21 12.61 3.96 1.46
N SER A 22 13.40 3.53 2.44
CA SER A 22 13.34 2.17 2.98
C SER A 22 11.97 1.88 3.61
N TYR A 23 11.41 2.84 4.35
CA TYR A 23 10.07 2.71 4.90
C TYR A 23 8.98 2.68 3.81
N LEU A 24 9.10 3.50 2.75
CA LEU A 24 8.18 3.46 1.62
C LEU A 24 8.17 2.08 0.93
N ILE A 25 9.33 1.42 0.81
CA ILE A 25 9.41 0.04 0.30
C ILE A 25 8.60 -0.91 1.19
N GLU A 26 8.66 -0.76 2.52
CA GLU A 26 7.86 -1.58 3.41
C GLU A 26 6.35 -1.34 3.27
N ILE A 27 5.93 -0.10 3.01
CA ILE A 27 4.53 0.24 2.72
C ILE A 27 4.07 -0.42 1.42
N ILE A 28 4.87 -0.33 0.35
CA ILE A 28 4.59 -0.96 -0.94
C ILE A 28 4.47 -2.48 -0.77
N ARG A 29 5.34 -3.11 0.03
CA ARG A 29 5.26 -4.54 0.34
C ARG A 29 3.95 -4.93 1.02
N THR A 30 3.47 -4.13 1.99
CA THR A 30 2.14 -4.35 2.62
C THR A 30 1.03 -4.25 1.58
N ILE A 31 1.07 -3.24 0.71
CA ILE A 31 0.05 -3.02 -0.33
C ILE A 31 0.01 -4.19 -1.32
N VAL A 32 1.18 -4.60 -1.82
CA VAL A 32 1.30 -5.74 -2.75
C VAL A 32 0.83 -7.04 -2.09
N PHE A 33 1.13 -7.25 -0.81
CA PHE A 33 0.64 -8.42 -0.08
C PHE A 33 -0.90 -8.46 -0.06
N LEU A 34 -1.55 -7.39 0.38
CA LEU A 34 -3.02 -7.32 0.47
C LEU A 34 -3.68 -7.46 -0.90
N ALA A 35 -3.14 -6.78 -1.93
CA ALA A 35 -3.63 -6.90 -3.31
C ALA A 35 -3.56 -8.33 -3.82
N ARG A 36 -2.43 -9.03 -3.59
CA ARG A 36 -2.24 -10.42 -4.03
C ARG A 36 -3.18 -11.40 -3.34
N GLN A 37 -3.53 -11.13 -2.08
CA GLN A 37 -4.48 -11.97 -1.33
C GLN A 37 -5.95 -11.63 -1.63
N GLY A 38 -6.23 -10.55 -2.38
CA GLY A 38 -7.59 -10.07 -2.59
C GLY A 38 -8.26 -9.56 -1.30
N VAL A 39 -7.46 -9.15 -0.32
CA VAL A 39 -7.95 -8.71 0.98
C VAL A 39 -8.22 -7.21 0.96
N ALA A 40 -9.37 -6.80 1.49
CA ALA A 40 -9.71 -5.39 1.61
C ALA A 40 -8.66 -4.63 2.42
N PHE A 41 -8.24 -3.47 1.94
CA PHE A 41 -7.19 -2.68 2.59
C PHE A 41 -7.71 -1.94 3.81
N ARG A 42 -8.92 -1.39 3.67
CA ARG A 42 -9.54 -0.46 4.61
C ARG A 42 -10.62 -1.12 5.43
N GLY A 43 -10.77 -0.63 6.66
CA GLY A 43 -11.89 -0.95 7.53
C GLY A 43 -13.05 0.01 7.31
N ARG A 44 -14.14 -0.20 8.04
CA ARG A 44 -15.26 0.76 8.08
C ARG A 44 -14.87 2.08 8.74
N TYR A 45 -13.99 2.02 9.73
CA TYR A 45 -13.46 3.15 10.47
C TYR A 45 -11.96 2.95 10.69
N GLU A 46 -11.15 3.96 10.40
CA GLU A 46 -9.68 3.91 10.53
C GLU A 46 -9.17 4.78 11.70
N ASN A 47 -10.07 5.25 12.56
CA ASN A 47 -9.71 6.06 13.73
C ASN A 47 -9.18 5.21 14.89
N ASP A 48 -8.46 5.84 15.82
CA ASP A 48 -7.84 5.15 16.96
C ASP A 48 -8.85 4.49 17.92
N GLU A 49 -10.12 4.90 17.87
CA GLU A 49 -11.23 4.32 18.65
C GLU A 49 -11.78 3.03 18.02
N SER A 50 -11.44 2.74 16.76
CA SER A 50 -11.89 1.54 16.07
C SER A 50 -11.14 0.30 16.56
N LEU A 51 -11.89 -0.75 16.89
CA LEU A 51 -11.34 -2.08 17.19
C LEU A 51 -10.67 -2.75 15.97
N ASN A 52 -10.98 -2.28 14.77
CA ASN A 52 -10.38 -2.76 13.53
C ASN A 52 -10.25 -1.59 12.55
N ARG A 53 -9.04 -1.07 12.41
CA ARG A 53 -8.75 0.07 11.53
C ARG A 53 -8.52 -0.32 10.06
N GLY A 54 -8.83 -1.56 9.70
CA GLY A 54 -8.58 -2.11 8.38
C GLY A 54 -7.27 -2.88 8.29
N ASN A 55 -7.23 -3.85 7.37
CA ASN A 55 -6.14 -4.80 7.28
C ASN A 55 -4.79 -4.15 6.99
N PHE A 56 -4.75 -3.00 6.31
CA PHE A 56 -3.50 -2.28 6.07
C PHE A 56 -2.87 -1.73 7.36
N LEU A 57 -3.64 -1.03 8.18
CA LEU A 57 -3.13 -0.44 9.43
C LEU A 57 -2.82 -1.53 10.46
N GLU A 58 -3.70 -2.53 10.60
CA GLU A 58 -3.47 -3.64 11.52
C GLU A 58 -2.25 -4.49 11.11
N LEU A 59 -2.03 -4.71 9.81
CA LEU A 59 -0.83 -5.41 9.33
C LEU A 59 0.44 -4.59 9.56
N LEU A 60 0.41 -3.27 9.38
CA LEU A 60 1.56 -2.43 9.71
C LEU A 60 1.85 -2.42 11.21
N GLU A 61 0.83 -2.42 12.04
CA GLU A 61 0.99 -2.48 13.49
C GLU A 61 1.59 -3.83 13.92
N LEU A 62 1.10 -4.94 13.36
CA LEU A 62 1.70 -6.27 13.54
C LEU A 62 3.18 -6.30 13.11
N ARG A 63 3.49 -5.78 11.92
CA ARG A 63 4.86 -5.72 11.40
C ARG A 63 5.75 -4.75 12.17
N SER A 64 5.18 -3.80 12.92
CA SER A 64 5.96 -2.89 13.75
C SER A 64 6.55 -3.57 15.00
N ILE A 65 6.09 -4.78 15.32
CA ILE A 65 6.62 -5.58 16.44
C ILE A 65 8.02 -6.10 16.13
N ASP A 66 8.29 -6.47 14.88
CA ASP A 66 9.54 -7.10 14.45
C ASP A 66 10.33 -6.30 13.40
N ASN A 67 9.74 -5.24 12.82
CA ASN A 67 10.43 -4.35 11.89
C ASN A 67 10.71 -2.96 12.49
N PRO A 68 11.96 -2.66 12.88
CA PRO A 68 12.31 -1.40 13.52
C PRO A 68 12.13 -0.16 12.62
N LEU A 69 12.19 -0.33 11.29
CA LEU A 69 11.89 0.78 10.36
C LEU A 69 10.42 1.16 10.45
N ILE A 70 9.52 0.18 10.49
CA ILE A 70 8.09 0.45 10.64
C ILE A 70 7.83 1.05 12.01
N THR A 71 8.37 0.48 13.10
CA THR A 71 8.24 1.03 14.46
C THR A 71 8.64 2.51 14.51
N LYS A 72 9.77 2.87 13.87
CA LYS A 72 10.32 4.22 13.87
C LYS A 72 9.43 5.22 13.14
N HIS A 73 8.81 4.81 12.04
CA HIS A 73 8.17 5.72 11.09
C HIS A 73 6.64 5.68 11.08
N LEU A 74 6.00 4.62 11.59
CA LEU A 74 4.55 4.40 11.51
C LEU A 74 3.73 5.58 12.05
N LYS A 75 4.16 6.20 13.15
CA LYS A 75 3.48 7.35 13.76
C LYS A 75 3.96 8.71 13.24
N LYS A 76 5.08 8.74 12.50
CA LYS A 76 5.76 10.00 12.12
C LYS A 76 5.50 10.39 10.68
N LEU A 77 5.39 9.41 9.78
CA LEU A 77 5.27 9.65 8.35
C LEU A 77 3.85 9.38 7.86
N LYS A 78 3.37 10.24 6.96
CA LYS A 78 2.00 10.20 6.44
C LYS A 78 1.77 9.18 5.32
N PHE A 79 2.65 8.19 5.17
CA PHE A 79 2.47 7.12 4.17
C PHE A 79 1.28 6.20 4.44
N THR A 80 0.66 6.34 5.62
CA THR A 80 -0.56 5.64 6.02
C THR A 80 -1.85 6.44 5.76
N ASP A 81 -1.76 7.70 5.37
CA ASP A 81 -2.93 8.50 5.01
C ASP A 81 -3.62 7.93 3.77
N TYR A 82 -4.95 8.04 3.73
CA TYR A 82 -5.76 7.49 2.66
C TYR A 82 -5.33 7.97 1.26
N LYS A 83 -4.93 9.24 1.11
CA LYS A 83 -4.53 9.80 -0.18
C LYS A 83 -3.24 9.17 -0.67
N THR A 84 -2.23 9.15 0.19
CA THR A 84 -0.92 8.58 -0.15
C THR A 84 -1.02 7.08 -0.40
N GLN A 85 -1.83 6.36 0.37
CA GLN A 85 -2.10 4.94 0.12
C GLN A 85 -2.71 4.72 -1.27
N ASN A 86 -3.72 5.52 -1.65
CA ASN A 86 -4.37 5.40 -2.96
C ASN A 86 -3.39 5.73 -4.11
N GLU A 87 -2.56 6.75 -3.96
CA GLU A 87 -1.51 7.07 -4.94
C GLU A 87 -0.55 5.91 -5.15
N ILE A 88 -0.09 5.27 -4.06
CA ILE A 88 0.80 4.10 -4.15
C ILE A 88 0.08 2.92 -4.81
N ILE A 89 -1.19 2.67 -4.46
CA ILE A 89 -2.00 1.63 -5.10
C ILE A 89 -2.12 1.88 -6.60
N ASP A 90 -2.33 3.11 -7.02
CA ASP A 90 -2.40 3.48 -8.44
C ASP A 90 -1.08 3.27 -9.17
N LEU A 91 0.06 3.61 -8.55
CA LEU A 91 1.38 3.34 -9.11
C LEU A 91 1.63 1.83 -9.26
N VAL A 92 1.27 1.04 -8.24
CA VAL A 92 1.37 -0.42 -8.29
C VAL A 92 0.48 -0.99 -9.40
N ARG A 93 -0.75 -0.49 -9.54
CA ARG A 93 -1.67 -0.87 -10.62
C ARG A 93 -1.06 -0.60 -12.00
N GLN A 94 -0.48 0.58 -12.20
CA GLN A 94 0.16 0.96 -13.46
C GLN A 94 1.33 0.02 -13.78
N GLU A 95 2.21 -0.26 -12.81
CA GLU A 95 3.36 -1.14 -13.00
C GLU A 95 2.92 -2.57 -13.38
N VAL A 96 1.92 -3.11 -12.67
CA VAL A 96 1.37 -4.44 -13.00
C VAL A 96 0.76 -4.46 -14.40
N SER A 97 0.01 -3.42 -14.76
CA SER A 97 -0.62 -3.31 -16.08
C SER A 97 0.42 -3.24 -17.19
N ASN A 98 1.46 -2.43 -17.02
CA ASN A 98 2.59 -2.33 -17.94
C ASN A 98 3.31 -3.67 -18.09
N GLY A 99 3.51 -4.41 -16.99
CA GLY A 99 4.08 -5.75 -17.02
C GLY A 99 3.26 -6.72 -17.87
N ILE A 100 1.93 -6.70 -17.72
CA ILE A 100 1.01 -7.53 -18.51
C ILE A 100 1.08 -7.14 -20.00
N LEU A 101 1.03 -5.84 -20.32
CA LEU A 101 1.10 -5.34 -21.69
C LEU A 101 2.43 -5.73 -22.37
N ASN A 102 3.56 -5.49 -21.70
CA ASN A 102 4.88 -5.86 -22.20
C ASN A 102 5.00 -7.37 -22.46
N ASN A 103 4.40 -8.21 -21.60
CA ASN A 103 4.37 -9.65 -21.80
C ASN A 103 3.49 -10.05 -22.99
N SER A 104 2.36 -9.36 -23.19
CA SER A 104 1.47 -9.60 -24.33
C SER A 104 2.12 -9.24 -25.65
N GLU A 105 2.82 -8.11 -25.74
CA GLU A 105 3.54 -7.65 -26.95
C GLU A 105 4.68 -8.59 -27.34
N ARG A 106 5.35 -9.21 -26.36
CA ARG A 106 6.43 -10.18 -26.60
C ARG A 106 5.91 -11.58 -26.93
N SER A 107 4.64 -11.86 -26.67
CA SER A 107 4.07 -13.18 -26.93
C SER A 107 3.63 -13.33 -28.37
N LYS A 108 3.93 -14.47 -28.98
CA LYS A 108 3.47 -14.81 -30.33
C LYS A 108 1.95 -15.04 -30.38
N TYR A 109 1.37 -15.49 -29.27
CA TYR A 109 -0.05 -15.83 -29.15
C TYR A 109 -0.56 -15.40 -27.77
N PHE A 110 -1.80 -14.91 -27.72
CA PHE A 110 -2.53 -14.68 -26.47
C PHE A 110 -3.97 -15.15 -26.63
N SER A 111 -4.63 -15.45 -25.51
CA SER A 111 -6.05 -15.81 -25.46
C SER A 111 -6.74 -14.95 -24.43
N VAL A 112 -7.95 -14.49 -24.73
CA VAL A 112 -8.79 -13.72 -23.81
C VAL A 112 -9.99 -14.59 -23.43
N MET A 113 -10.17 -14.84 -22.14
CA MET A 113 -11.39 -15.47 -21.62
C MET A 113 -12.29 -14.38 -21.07
N VAL A 114 -13.56 -14.40 -21.48
CA VAL A 114 -14.59 -13.48 -20.99
C VAL A 114 -15.57 -14.33 -20.19
N ASP A 115 -15.79 -13.95 -18.94
CA ASP A 115 -16.77 -14.56 -18.05
C ASP A 115 -17.85 -13.52 -17.74
N GLU A 116 -19.11 -13.91 -17.88
CA GLU A 116 -20.26 -13.06 -17.57
C GLU A 116 -20.98 -13.65 -16.35
N THR A 117 -21.12 -12.85 -15.30
CA THR A 117 -21.86 -13.23 -14.09
C THR A 117 -23.12 -12.38 -14.00
N THR A 118 -24.28 -13.01 -13.79
CA THR A 118 -25.54 -12.31 -13.55
C THR A 118 -25.73 -12.16 -12.05
N ASP A 119 -25.73 -10.91 -11.54
CA ASP A 119 -26.04 -10.63 -10.14
C ASP A 119 -27.51 -10.95 -9.85
N ILE A 120 -27.76 -12.07 -9.17
CA ILE A 120 -29.11 -12.49 -8.73
C ILE A 120 -29.44 -12.02 -7.31
N THR A 121 -28.86 -10.92 -6.83
CA THR A 121 -29.20 -10.33 -5.53
C THR A 121 -30.59 -9.67 -5.56
N THR A 122 -31.62 -10.50 -5.64
CA THR A 122 -33.00 -10.14 -5.32
C THR A 122 -33.07 -9.98 -3.80
N VAL A 123 -33.04 -8.73 -3.33
CA VAL A 123 -33.48 -8.43 -1.97
C VAL A 123 -34.98 -8.69 -1.94
N LEU A 124 -35.38 -9.89 -1.51
CA LEU A 124 -36.74 -10.17 -1.08
C LEU A 124 -36.98 -9.40 0.22
N ILE A 125 -37.25 -8.10 0.11
CA ILE A 125 -37.95 -7.35 1.16
C ILE A 125 -39.38 -7.84 1.10
N LYS A 126 -39.64 -8.92 1.83
CA LYS A 126 -40.99 -9.36 2.14
C LYS A 126 -41.45 -8.50 3.32
N ILE A 127 -42.33 -7.53 3.08
CA ILE A 127 -43.11 -6.91 4.15
C ILE A 127 -44.57 -6.83 3.65
N PRO A 128 -45.55 -7.32 4.45
CA PRO A 128 -46.97 -7.43 4.11
C PRO A 128 -47.66 -6.11 3.81
#